data_AF-A0A183FFY9-F1
#
_entry.id   AF-A0A183FFY9-F1
#
_cell.length_a   1.000
_cell.length_b   1.000
_cell.length_c   1.000
_cell.angle_alpha   90.00
_cell.angle_beta   90.00
_cell.angle_gamma   90.00
#
_symmetry.space_group_name_H-M   'P 1'
#
loop_
_entity.id
_entity.type
_entity.pdbx_description
1 polymer ?
#
loop_
_entity_poly.entity_id
_entity_poly.type
_entity_poly.pdbx_seq_one_letter_code
_entity_poly.pdbx_strand_id
1 'polypeptide(L)'
;LLHYRHRIYYVSGNHEYYYGDARKWFSEFGRHGIEVLNNKIDGHSMNLTEAMQNCSAKSSRILLSHNPASVLTFSAEDLEKVDVVLSGHTHAGQYYVLVPLISWLLPYFHGLYDIGHGKLLGAPMKMLWMSEIWVVTLTKST
;
A
#
# COMPACT_ATOMS: atom_id res chain seq x y z
N LEU A 1 -9.97 21.32 14.75
CA LEU A 1 -10.12 20.41 13.60
C LEU A 1 -8.90 20.59 12.72
N LEU A 2 -8.19 19.51 12.41
CA LEU A 2 -7.04 19.57 11.51
C LEU A 2 -7.54 19.89 10.10
N HIS A 3 -7.06 20.98 9.51
CA HIS A 3 -7.39 21.34 8.13
C HIS A 3 -6.30 20.82 7.22
N TYR A 4 -6.61 19.77 6.46
CA TYR A 4 -5.69 19.20 5.48
C TYR A 4 -5.87 19.87 4.12
N ARG A 5 -4.75 20.20 3.48
CA ARG A 5 -4.74 20.73 2.11
C ARG A 5 -5.19 19.69 1.07
N HIS A 6 -5.01 18.41 1.38
CA HIS A 6 -5.29 17.28 0.50
C HIS A 6 -6.04 16.18 1.26
N ARG A 7 -6.74 15.31 0.53
CA ARG A 7 -7.35 14.10 1.11
C ARG A 7 -6.24 13.19 1.64
N ILE A 8 -6.48 12.56 2.78
CA ILE A 8 -5.57 11.63 3.41
C ILE A 8 -6.24 10.27 3.44
N TYR A 9 -5.54 9.27 2.93
CA TYR A 9 -5.97 7.88 2.93
C TYR A 9 -5.09 7.09 3.90
N TYR A 10 -5.67 6.13 4.61
CA TYR A 10 -4.96 5.23 5.51
C TYR A 10 -5.23 3.77 5.13
N VAL A 11 -4.16 3.00 4.98
CA VAL A 11 -4.21 1.55 4.76
C VAL A 11 -3.60 0.88 5.98
N SER A 12 -4.38 0.00 6.59
CA SER A 12 -3.96 -0.73 7.79
C SER A 12 -2.94 -1.81 7.47
N GLY A 13 -1.97 -2.00 8.35
CA GLY A 13 -1.05 -3.11 8.29
C GLY A 13 -1.44 -4.29 9.18
N ASN A 14 -0.54 -5.27 9.23
CA ASN A 14 -0.65 -6.44 10.11
C ASN A 14 -0.52 -6.06 11.60
N HIS A 15 0.30 -5.06 11.93
CA HIS A 15 0.54 -4.66 13.32
C HIS A 15 -0.72 -4.09 14.00
N GLU A 16 -1.56 -3.38 13.25
CA GLU A 16 -2.80 -2.80 13.78
C GLU A 16 -3.77 -3.83 14.35
N TYR A 17 -3.73 -5.08 13.86
CA TYR A 17 -4.62 -6.13 14.39
C TYR A 17 -3.89 -7.20 15.20
N TYR A 18 -2.57 -7.38 15.03
CA TYR A 18 -1.79 -8.30 15.88
C TYR A 18 -1.44 -7.70 17.24
N TYR A 19 -1.18 -6.39 17.31
CA TYR A 19 -0.69 -5.72 18.52
C TYR A 19 -1.60 -4.59 19.01
N GLY A 20 -2.78 -4.44 18.40
CA GLY A 20 -3.74 -3.39 18.74
C GLY A 20 -5.19 -3.76 18.41
N ASP A 21 -6.09 -2.80 18.61
CA ASP A 21 -7.47 -2.89 18.12
C ASP A 21 -7.59 -2.02 16.87
N ALA A 22 -7.44 -2.65 15.71
CA ALA A 22 -7.51 -1.97 14.41
C ALA A 22 -8.76 -1.10 14.28
N ARG A 23 -9.90 -1.52 14.86
CA ARG A 23 -11.15 -0.74 14.80
C ARG A 23 -11.07 0.56 15.58
N LYS A 24 -10.35 0.60 16.69
CA LYS A 24 -10.11 1.85 17.44
C LYS A 24 -9.31 2.84 16.60
N TRP A 25 -8.25 2.38 15.95
CA TRP A 25 -7.46 3.22 15.05
C TRP A 25 -8.29 3.72 13.87
N PHE A 26 -9.11 2.86 13.27
CA PHE A 26 -9.98 3.27 12.16
C PHE A 26 -10.98 4.33 12.58
N SER A 27 -11.58 4.15 13.77
CA SER A 27 -12.49 5.15 14.35
C SER A 27 -11.78 6.47 14.61
N GLU A 28 -10.58 6.43 15.20
CA GLU A 28 -9.81 7.63 15.52
C GLU A 28 -9.40 8.39 14.26
N PHE A 29 -8.82 7.70 13.26
CA PHE A 29 -8.46 8.32 11.98
C PHE A 29 -9.67 8.90 11.26
N GLY A 30 -10.80 8.18 11.24
CA GLY A 30 -12.05 8.67 10.67
C GLY A 30 -12.57 9.94 11.35
N ARG A 31 -12.45 10.05 12.69
CA ARG A 31 -12.83 11.27 13.44
C ARG A 31 -11.99 12.50 13.06
N HIS A 32 -10.76 12.29 12.58
CA HIS A 32 -9.90 13.37 12.11
C HIS A 32 -10.02 13.61 10.60
N GLY A 33 -10.94 12.95 9.89
CA GLY A 33 -11.13 13.16 8.44
C GLY A 33 -10.12 12.42 7.56
N ILE A 34 -9.47 11.40 8.09
CA ILE A 34 -8.64 10.48 7.32
C ILE A 34 -9.52 9.33 6.81
N GLU A 35 -9.48 9.09 5.51
CA GLU A 35 -10.27 8.05 4.85
C GLU A 35 -9.56 6.69 5.00
N VAL A 36 -10.12 5.81 5.83
CA VAL A 36 -9.58 4.48 6.06
C VAL A 36 -10.02 3.55 4.94
N LEU A 37 -9.04 3.03 4.18
CA LEU A 37 -9.24 2.05 3.12
C LEU A 37 -8.98 0.65 3.69
N ASN A 38 -10.06 -0.05 4.05
CA ASN A 38 -9.96 -1.33 4.76
C ASN A 38 -10.74 -2.48 4.11
N ASN A 39 -11.07 -2.39 2.81
CA ASN A 39 -11.66 -3.42 1.93
C ASN A 39 -12.11 -4.68 2.68
N LYS A 40 -13.22 -4.52 3.42
CA LYS A 40 -13.68 -5.27 4.61
C LYS A 40 -13.60 -6.79 4.54
N ILE A 41 -12.40 -7.36 4.57
CA ILE A 41 -12.22 -8.82 4.56
C ILE A 41 -11.54 -9.22 5.87
N ASP A 42 -12.11 -10.25 6.50
CA ASP A 42 -11.54 -10.83 7.72
C ASP A 42 -10.11 -11.35 7.47
N GLY A 43 -9.27 -11.26 8.50
CA GLY A 43 -7.93 -11.86 8.49
C GLY A 43 -6.85 -11.09 7.74
N HIS A 44 -6.97 -9.75 7.58
CA HIS A 44 -5.98 -8.89 6.91
C HIS A 44 -5.72 -9.18 5.43
N SER A 45 -6.63 -9.90 4.77
CA SER A 45 -6.49 -10.18 3.35
C SER A 45 -7.04 -9.02 2.51
N MET A 46 -6.61 -8.95 1.25
CA MET A 46 -7.06 -7.94 0.29
C MET A 46 -7.73 -8.64 -0.89
N ASN A 47 -8.94 -8.20 -1.25
CA ASN A 47 -9.62 -8.62 -2.47
C ASN A 47 -9.66 -7.42 -3.44
N LEU A 48 -8.89 -7.53 -4.51
CA LEU A 48 -8.79 -6.46 -5.50
C LEU A 48 -10.12 -6.27 -6.26
N THR A 49 -10.83 -7.35 -6.58
CA THR A 49 -12.14 -7.27 -7.25
C THR A 49 -13.13 -6.44 -6.45
N GLU A 50 -13.21 -6.68 -5.13
CA GLU A 50 -14.08 -5.92 -4.22
C GLU A 50 -13.66 -4.45 -4.12
N ALA A 51 -12.35 -4.20 -3.99
CA ALA A 51 -11.79 -2.85 -3.95
C ALA A 51 -12.15 -2.00 -5.18
N MET A 52 -12.35 -2.65 -6.33
CA MET A 52 -12.62 -1.99 -7.62
C MET A 52 -14.11 -1.80 -7.94
N GLN A 53 -15.05 -2.31 -7.14
CA GLN A 53 -16.49 -2.31 -7.50
C GLN A 53 -17.06 -0.92 -7.79
N ASN A 54 -16.51 0.13 -7.17
CA ASN A 54 -16.94 1.52 -7.37
C ASN A 54 -15.99 2.34 -8.27
N CYS A 55 -15.07 1.71 -8.99
CA CYS A 55 -14.10 2.37 -9.86
C CYS A 55 -14.56 2.39 -11.32
N SER A 56 -14.71 3.59 -11.91
CA SER A 56 -15.01 3.73 -13.34
C SER A 56 -13.90 3.14 -14.21
N ALA A 57 -14.25 2.57 -15.38
CA ALA A 57 -13.27 2.07 -16.34
C ALA A 57 -12.43 3.17 -17.02
N LYS A 58 -12.85 4.45 -16.92
CA LYS A 58 -12.16 5.59 -17.53
C LYS A 58 -11.28 6.36 -16.54
N SER A 59 -11.35 6.04 -15.25
CA SER A 59 -10.56 6.71 -14.21
C SER A 59 -9.23 6.02 -14.01
N SER A 60 -8.18 6.80 -13.69
CA SER A 60 -6.93 6.24 -13.19
C SER A 60 -7.17 5.52 -11.86
N ARG A 61 -6.57 4.34 -11.71
CA ARG A 61 -6.76 3.44 -10.57
C ARG A 61 -5.41 3.22 -9.88
N ILE A 62 -5.32 3.77 -8.67
CA ILE A 62 -4.16 3.65 -7.78
C ILE A 62 -4.54 2.68 -6.68
N LEU A 63 -3.87 1.54 -6.61
CA LEU A 63 -4.06 0.58 -5.54
C LEU A 63 -3.12 0.90 -4.38
N LEU A 64 -3.66 1.08 -3.18
CA LEU A 64 -2.86 1.23 -1.96
C LEU A 64 -2.90 -0.10 -1.19
N SER A 65 -1.74 -0.75 -1.04
CA SER A 65 -1.59 -1.98 -0.28
C SER A 65 -0.59 -1.78 0.85
N HIS A 66 -0.74 -2.51 1.96
CA HIS A 66 0.30 -2.53 2.98
C HIS A 66 1.50 -3.34 2.50
N ASN A 67 1.28 -4.57 2.04
CA ASN A 67 2.32 -5.53 1.69
C ASN A 67 2.47 -5.68 0.17
N PRO A 68 3.67 -5.45 -0.42
CA PRO A 68 3.85 -5.50 -1.86
C PRO A 68 3.64 -6.91 -2.42
N ALA A 69 3.83 -7.96 -1.62
CA ALA A 69 3.56 -9.33 -2.04
C ALA A 69 2.06 -9.60 -2.30
N SER A 70 1.15 -8.71 -1.89
CA SER A 70 -0.28 -8.86 -2.18
C SER A 70 -0.58 -8.93 -3.68
N VAL A 71 0.25 -8.30 -4.52
CA VAL A 71 0.08 -8.34 -5.99
C VAL A 71 0.13 -9.75 -6.55
N LEU A 72 0.81 -10.68 -5.89
CA LEU A 72 0.91 -12.09 -6.31
C LEU A 72 -0.38 -12.88 -6.05
N THR A 73 -1.31 -12.31 -5.27
CA THR A 73 -2.60 -12.95 -4.92
C THR A 73 -3.73 -12.52 -5.85
N PHE A 74 -3.50 -11.51 -6.69
CA PHE A 74 -4.54 -10.96 -7.57
C PHE A 74 -4.55 -11.67 -8.91
N SER A 75 -5.73 -11.71 -9.55
CA SER A 75 -5.85 -12.21 -10.92
C SER A 75 -5.15 -11.25 -11.90
N ALA A 76 -4.62 -11.79 -13.00
CA ALA A 76 -4.04 -10.96 -14.06
C ALA A 76 -5.07 -9.95 -14.61
N GLU A 77 -6.33 -10.38 -14.78
CA GLU A 77 -7.42 -9.52 -15.25
C GLU A 77 -7.69 -8.33 -14.31
N ASP A 78 -7.58 -8.54 -12.99
CA ASP A 78 -7.75 -7.46 -12.04
C ASP A 78 -6.52 -6.54 -11.96
N LEU A 79 -5.32 -7.08 -12.14
CA LEU A 79 -4.10 -6.27 -12.21
C LEU A 79 -4.04 -5.40 -13.47
N GLU A 80 -4.54 -5.88 -14.61
CA GLU A 80 -4.67 -5.09 -15.86
C GLU A 80 -5.55 -3.85 -15.70
N LYS A 81 -6.44 -3.86 -14.71
CA LYS A 81 -7.32 -2.75 -14.40
C LYS A 81 -6.64 -1.68 -13.53
N VAL A 82 -5.44 -1.92 -13.00
CA VAL A 82 -4.73 -1.04 -12.06
C VAL A 82 -3.51 -0.42 -12.74
N ASP A 83 -3.41 0.91 -12.71
CA ASP A 83 -2.27 1.62 -13.32
C ASP A 83 -1.00 1.51 -12.47
N VAL A 84 -1.15 1.67 -11.15
CA VAL A 84 -0.04 1.67 -10.20
C VAL A 84 -0.47 1.13 -8.84
N VAL A 85 0.42 0.35 -8.21
CA VAL A 85 0.31 -0.13 -6.85
C VAL A 85 1.34 0.60 -5.99
N LEU A 86 0.89 1.23 -4.90
CA LEU A 86 1.76 1.83 -3.88
C LEU A 86 1.72 0.95 -2.64
N SER A 87 2.89 0.59 -2.11
CA SER A 87 3.00 -0.32 -0.97
C SER A 87 4.11 0.02 0.01
N GLY A 88 3.98 -0.48 1.25
CA GLY A 88 4.99 -0.39 2.31
C GLY A 88 5.40 -1.77 2.86
N HIS A 89 5.31 -1.95 4.18
CA HIS A 89 5.51 -3.19 4.95
C HIS A 89 6.90 -3.83 5.01
N THR A 90 7.72 -3.80 3.97
CA THR A 90 8.98 -4.59 3.94
C THR A 90 10.04 -4.11 4.92
N HIS A 91 9.80 -2.97 5.59
CA HIS A 91 10.73 -2.34 6.51
C HIS A 91 12.15 -2.23 5.91
N ALA A 92 12.25 -2.05 4.59
CA ALA A 92 13.44 -2.29 3.78
C ALA A 92 14.68 -1.48 4.22
N GLY A 93 15.42 -2.03 5.19
CA GLY A 93 16.55 -1.37 5.85
C GLY A 93 16.45 -1.23 7.37
N GLN A 94 15.42 -1.79 8.03
CA GLN A 94 15.31 -1.82 9.49
C GLN A 94 16.41 -2.67 10.14
N TYR A 95 16.96 -3.67 9.46
CA TYR A 95 18.16 -4.38 9.90
C TYR A 95 19.11 -4.53 8.71
N TYR A 96 20.02 -3.58 8.54
CA TYR A 96 20.93 -3.52 7.38
C TYR A 96 21.75 -4.81 7.19
N VAL A 97 22.06 -5.51 8.29
CA VAL A 97 22.76 -6.80 8.28
C VAL A 97 21.95 -7.90 7.58
N LEU A 98 20.62 -7.86 7.67
CA LEU A 98 19.73 -8.85 7.08
C LEU A 98 19.32 -8.52 5.64
N VAL A 99 19.68 -7.34 5.13
CA VAL A 99 19.27 -6.86 3.79
C VAL A 99 19.61 -7.85 2.67
N PRO A 100 20.83 -8.42 2.57
CA PRO A 100 21.13 -9.37 1.49
C PRO A 100 20.25 -10.61 1.51
N LEU A 101 19.94 -11.13 2.70
CA LEU A 101 19.10 -12.31 2.89
C LEU A 101 17.62 -12.00 2.58
N ILE A 102 17.10 -10.90 3.10
CA ILE A 102 15.70 -10.52 2.94
C ILE A 102 15.40 -10.13 1.49
N SER A 103 16.31 -9.42 0.81
CA SER A 103 16.19 -9.10 -0.61
C SER A 103 16.13 -10.33 -1.52
N TRP A 104 16.66 -11.47 -1.07
CA TRP A 104 16.58 -12.73 -1.79
C TRP A 104 15.28 -13.50 -1.51
N LEU A 105 14.74 -13.39 -0.29
CA LEU A 105 13.52 -14.10 0.12
C LEU A 105 12.23 -13.38 -0.27
N LEU A 106 12.25 -12.05 -0.34
CA LEU A 106 11.07 -11.26 -0.65
C LEU A 106 10.98 -10.97 -2.16
N PRO A 107 9.83 -11.22 -2.80
CA PRO A 107 9.65 -10.97 -4.24
C PRO A 107 9.75 -9.48 -4.59
N TYR A 108 9.38 -8.61 -3.64
CA TYR A 108 9.43 -7.16 -3.78
C TYR A 108 9.94 -6.55 -2.47
N PHE A 109 11.09 -5.88 -2.51
CA PHE A 109 11.79 -5.37 -1.34
C PHE A 109 11.61 -3.85 -1.18
N HIS A 110 12.02 -3.03 -2.15
CA HIS A 110 11.72 -1.60 -2.24
C HIS A 110 12.00 -1.05 -3.63
N GLY A 111 11.44 0.11 -3.97
CA GLY A 111 11.63 0.76 -5.26
C GLY A 111 10.52 0.44 -6.26
N LEU A 112 10.78 0.78 -7.52
CA LEU A 112 9.83 0.63 -8.62
C LEU A 112 10.04 -0.70 -9.34
N TYR A 113 8.99 -1.52 -9.37
CA TYR A 113 8.96 -2.83 -10.03
C TYR A 113 7.98 -2.81 -11.19
N ASP A 114 8.33 -3.52 -12.26
CA ASP A 114 7.39 -3.86 -13.31
C ASP A 114 6.68 -5.17 -12.95
N ILE A 115 5.35 -5.13 -12.92
CA ILE A 115 4.52 -6.29 -12.59
C ILE A 115 3.77 -6.82 -13.82
N GLY A 116 4.27 -6.51 -15.03
CA GLY A 116 3.73 -6.94 -16.32
C GLY A 116 2.54 -6.11 -16.80
N HIS A 117 1.61 -5.82 -15.91
CA HIS A 117 0.36 -5.10 -16.22
C HIS A 117 0.31 -3.69 -15.60
N GLY A 118 1.38 -3.28 -14.91
CA GLY A 118 1.44 -2.00 -14.21
C GLY A 118 2.78 -1.81 -13.49
N LYS A 119 2.81 -0.83 -12.59
CA LYS A 119 3.98 -0.52 -11.77
C LYS A 119 3.67 -0.76 -10.29
N LEU A 120 4.60 -1.35 -9.55
CA LEU A 120 4.56 -1.45 -8.09
C LEU A 120 5.67 -0.58 -7.50
N LEU A 121 5.32 0.36 -6.64
CA LEU A 121 6.27 1.17 -5.88
C LEU A 121 6.24 0.78 -4.41
N GLY A 122 7.32 0.17 -3.92
CA GLY A 122 7.53 -0.11 -2.51
C GLY A 122 8.37 0.97 -1.84
N ALA A 123 7.82 1.73 -0.89
CA ALA A 123 8.58 2.73 -0.15
C ALA A 123 9.52 2.04 0.88
N PRO A 124 10.84 2.32 0.89
CA PRO A 124 11.76 1.75 1.87
C PRO A 124 11.59 2.38 3.26
N MET A 125 12.05 1.66 4.30
CA MET A 125 12.16 2.19 5.66
C MET A 125 13.59 1.99 6.16
N LYS A 126 14.27 3.08 6.51
CA LYS A 126 15.67 3.06 6.99
C LYS A 126 15.72 3.04 8.52
N MET A 127 16.56 2.19 9.12
CA MET A 127 16.71 2.12 10.59
C MET A 127 17.38 3.35 11.21
N LEU A 128 18.42 3.88 10.54
CA LEU A 128 19.32 4.89 11.10
C LEU A 128 18.93 6.33 10.75
N TRP A 129 17.86 6.52 9.98
CA TRP A 129 17.44 7.81 9.46
C TRP A 129 15.93 7.99 9.69
N MET A 130 15.48 9.25 9.72
CA MET A 130 14.05 9.59 9.88
C MET A 130 13.20 8.95 8.77
N SER A 131 11.91 8.74 9.07
CA SER A 131 10.91 8.36 8.06
C SER A 131 10.94 9.34 6.88
N GLU A 132 11.00 8.80 5.66
CA GLU A 132 11.00 9.60 4.44
C GLU A 132 9.56 9.78 3.95
N ILE A 133 9.20 11.02 3.59
CA ILE A 133 7.95 11.30 2.91
C ILE A 133 8.23 11.27 1.40
N TRP A 134 7.56 10.36 0.71
CA TRP A 134 7.68 10.22 -0.73
C TRP A 134 6.66 11.11 -1.44
N VAL A 135 7.15 11.98 -2.33
CA VAL A 135 6.31 12.76 -3.23
C VAL A 135 6.35 12.09 -4.59
N VAL A 136 5.23 11.49 -4.97
CA VAL A 136 5.08 10.77 -6.25
C VAL A 136 4.23 11.59 -7.20
N THR A 137 4.76 11.87 -8.39
CA THR A 137 4.03 12.53 -9.47
C THR A 137 3.59 11.47 -10.47
N LEU A 138 2.27 11.33 -10.65
CA LEU A 138 1.70 10.41 -11.64
C LEU A 138 1.40 11.18 -12.92
N THR A 139 1.94 10.71 -14.04
CA THR A 139 1.74 11.28 -15.37
C THR A 139 1.04 10.27 -16.26
N LYS A 140 -0.04 10.69 -16.93
CA LYS A 140 -0.69 9.86 -17.96
C LYS A 140 0.23 9.77 -19.18
N SER A 141 0.52 8.56 -19.65
CA SER A 141 1.20 8.40 -20.94
C SER A 141 0.27 8.88 -22.04
N THR A 142 0.73 9.86 -22.82
CA THR A 142 0.08 10.32 -24.06
C THR A 142 0.23 9.31 -25.17
#